data_AF-A0A9P5Y060-F1
#
_entry.id   AF-A0A9P5Y060-F1
#
_cell.length_a   1.000
_cell.length_b   1.000
_cell.length_c   1.000
_cell.angle_alpha   90.00
_cell.angle_beta   90.00
_cell.angle_gamma   90.00
#
_symmetry.space_group_name_H-M   'P 1'
#
loop_
_entity.id
_entity.type
_entity.pdbx_description
1 polymer ?
#
loop_
_entity_poly.entity_id
_entity_poly.type
_entity_poly.pdbx_seq_one_letter_code
_entity_poly.pdbx_strand_id
1 'polypeptide(L)'
;MLFEERTRFSKLEADINRLESILKDLRDERENCVIRTNEYSIALSPHKHLPPEVLSTIFVFCTDNQPTSLPSCHSGLPWVLLQVCSRWRQIALAEHRLW
;
A
#
# COMPACT_ATOMS: atom_id res chain seq x y z
N MET A 1 27.54 5.21 53.23
CA MET A 1 26.36 6.08 52.97
C MET A 1 26.49 6.97 51.74
N LEU A 2 27.12 8.15 51.75
CA LEU A 2 27.11 9.07 50.57
C LEU A 2 27.84 8.53 49.32
N PHE A 3 28.86 7.68 49.49
CA PHE A 3 29.58 7.08 48.37
C PHE A 3 28.78 5.94 47.72
N GLU A 4 28.18 5.06 48.52
CA GLU A 4 27.32 3.96 48.03
C GLU A 4 26.12 4.48 47.24
N GLU A 5 25.48 5.56 47.70
CA GLU A 5 24.37 6.20 47.00
C GLU A 5 24.81 6.77 45.63
N ARG A 6 26.02 7.34 45.52
CA ARG A 6 26.57 7.77 44.22
C ARG A 6 26.87 6.58 43.30
N THR A 7 27.44 5.50 43.83
CA THR A 7 27.73 4.30 43.03
C THR A 7 26.45 3.67 42.50
N ARG A 8 25.42 3.61 43.35
CA ARG A 8 24.10 3.11 42.99
C ARG A 8 23.41 3.98 41.95
N PHE A 9 23.47 5.30 42.11
CA PHE A 9 22.95 6.25 41.12
C PHE A 9 23.66 6.10 39.77
N SER A 10 24.99 6.04 39.76
CA SER A 10 25.76 5.85 38.52
C SER A 10 25.43 4.55 37.82
N LYS A 11 25.15 3.48 38.57
CA LYS A 11 24.75 2.18 38.01
C LYS A 11 23.35 2.23 37.40
N LEU A 12 22.40 2.87 38.09
CA LEU A 12 21.05 3.08 37.58
C LEU A 12 21.05 3.90 36.30
N GLU A 13 21.83 4.98 36.25
CA GLU A 13 22.01 5.78 35.03
C GLU A 13 22.58 4.95 33.87
N ALA A 14 23.61 4.14 34.13
CA ALA A 14 24.17 3.26 33.11
C ALA A 14 23.15 2.24 32.58
N ASP A 15 22.32 1.67 33.47
CA ASP A 15 21.28 0.72 33.11
C ASP A 15 20.14 1.39 32.32
N ILE A 16 19.74 2.61 32.69
CA ILE A 16 18.75 3.42 31.95
C ILE A 16 19.26 3.70 30.53
N ASN A 17 20.46 4.24 30.40
CA ASN A 17 21.05 4.56 29.09
C ASN A 17 21.17 3.31 28.21
N ARG A 18 21.52 2.16 28.79
CA ARG A 18 21.57 0.88 28.07
C ARG A 18 20.20 0.45 27.58
N LEU A 19 19.17 0.50 28.44
CA LEU A 19 17.81 0.10 28.07
C LEU A 19 17.20 1.04 27.02
N GLU A 20 17.47 2.34 27.11
CA GLU A 20 17.05 3.31 26.11
C GLU A 20 17.69 3.04 24.74
N SER A 21 18.98 2.68 24.70
CA SER A 21 19.64 2.26 23.46
C SER A 21 18.97 1.02 22.85
N ILE A 22 18.70 0.00 23.67
CA ILE A 22 18.04 -1.23 23.20
C ILE A 22 16.63 -0.92 22.68
N LEU A 23 15.88 -0.07 23.38
CA LEU A 23 14.55 0.35 22.94
C LEU A 23 14.58 1.10 21.62
N LYS A 24 15.60 1.94 21.42
CA LYS A 24 15.80 2.66 20.17
C LYS A 24 16.06 1.68 19.02
N ASP A 25 17.00 0.75 19.20
CA ASP A 25 17.36 -0.23 18.17
C ASP A 25 16.15 -1.09 17.77
N LEU A 26 15.36 -1.56 18.75
CA LEU A 26 14.14 -2.33 18.50
C LEU A 26 13.05 -1.53 17.78
N ARG A 27 12.94 -0.22 18.06
CA ARG A 27 12.00 0.67 17.35
C ARG A 27 12.42 0.86 15.91
N ASP A 28 13.71 1.05 15.66
CA ASP A 28 14.25 1.19 14.32
C ASP A 28 14.06 -0.12 13.51
N GLU A 29 14.26 -1.28 14.14
CA GLU A 29 13.99 -2.58 13.53
C GLU A 29 12.50 -2.78 13.22
N ARG A 30 11.61 -2.38 14.13
CA ARG A 30 10.16 -2.40 13.91
C ARG A 30 9.77 -1.53 12.72
N GLU A 31 10.27 -0.30 12.64
CA GLU A 31 10.01 0.63 11.54
C GLU A 31 10.42 0.01 10.20
N ASN A 32 11.64 -0.55 10.13
CA ASN A 32 12.14 -1.23 8.95
C ASN A 32 11.28 -2.44 8.56
N CYS A 33 10.82 -3.23 9.52
CA CYS A 33 9.96 -4.38 9.27
C CYS A 33 8.59 -3.95 8.72
N VAL A 34 8.02 -2.86 9.25
CA VAL A 34 6.75 -2.29 8.75
C VAL A 34 6.91 -1.78 7.31
N ILE A 35 7.99 -1.06 7.00
CA ILE A 35 8.27 -0.59 5.64
C ILE A 35 8.33 -1.77 4.67
N ARG A 36 9.11 -2.81 5.00
CA ARG A 36 9.24 -4.01 4.17
C ARG A 36 7.90 -4.73 4.00
N THR A 37 7.13 -4.86 5.07
CA THR A 37 5.80 -5.49 5.01
C THR A 37 4.84 -4.68 4.12
N ASN A 38 4.91 -3.34 4.18
CA ASN A 38 4.11 -2.48 3.33
C ASN A 38 4.53 -2.59 1.85
N GLU A 39 5.82 -2.69 1.55
CA GLU A 39 6.31 -2.96 0.20
C GLU A 39 5.79 -4.30 -0.35
N TYR A 40 5.83 -5.36 0.47
CA TYR A 40 5.24 -6.65 0.10
C TYR A 40 3.72 -6.56 -0.08
N SER A 41 3.00 -5.81 0.76
CA SER A 41 1.56 -5.57 0.61
C SER A 41 1.21 -4.83 -0.69
N ILE A 42 2.02 -3.84 -1.07
CA ILE A 42 1.89 -3.12 -2.34
C ILE A 42 2.17 -4.07 -3.53
N ALA A 43 3.14 -4.98 -3.40
CA ALA A 43 3.46 -5.97 -4.44
C ALA A 43 2.41 -7.09 -4.55
N LEU A 44 1.82 -7.50 -3.42
CA LEU A 44 0.82 -8.56 -3.31
C LEU A 44 -0.63 -8.07 -3.37
N SER A 45 -0.83 -6.77 -3.56
CA SER A 45 -2.17 -6.19 -3.63
C SER A 45 -3.01 -6.92 -4.70
N PRO A 46 -4.22 -7.43 -4.36
CA PRO A 46 -5.01 -8.32 -5.22
C PRO A 46 -5.26 -7.76 -6.62
N HIS A 47 -5.44 -6.45 -6.75
CA HIS A 47 -5.62 -5.76 -8.03
C HIS A 47 -4.42 -5.86 -8.98
N LYS A 48 -3.23 -6.24 -8.48
CA LYS A 48 -2.04 -6.53 -9.29
C LYS A 48 -1.94 -7.99 -9.75
N HIS A 49 -2.72 -8.90 -9.19
CA HIS A 49 -2.70 -10.33 -9.53
C HIS A 49 -3.89 -10.80 -10.36
N LEU A 50 -4.90 -9.96 -10.54
CA LEU A 50 -6.03 -10.28 -11.43
C LEU A 50 -5.57 -10.40 -12.89
N PRO A 51 -5.77 -11.54 -13.55
CA PRO A 51 -5.52 -11.66 -14.98
C PRO A 51 -6.25 -10.56 -15.77
N PRO A 52 -5.66 -10.04 -16.85
CA PRO A 52 -6.27 -8.97 -17.63
C PRO A 52 -7.68 -9.32 -18.14
N GLU A 53 -7.95 -10.60 -18.41
CA GLU A 53 -9.26 -11.11 -18.86
C GLU A 53 -10.34 -11.02 -17.78
N VAL A 54 -9.97 -11.28 -16.52
CA VAL A 54 -10.89 -11.16 -15.38
C VAL A 54 -11.20 -9.68 -15.15
N LEU A 55 -10.18 -8.82 -15.22
CA LEU A 55 -10.36 -7.39 -15.04
C LEU A 55 -11.21 -6.78 -16.15
N SER A 56 -11.00 -7.19 -17.42
CA SER A 56 -11.82 -6.71 -18.55
C SER A 56 -13.27 -7.17 -18.44
N THR A 57 -13.49 -8.40 -17.96
CA THR A 57 -14.83 -8.92 -17.67
C THR A 57 -15.53 -8.10 -16.60
N ILE A 58 -14.85 -7.75 -15.50
CA ILE A 58 -15.38 -6.86 -14.46
C ILE A 58 -15.76 -5.50 -15.05
N PHE A 59 -14.90 -4.90 -15.87
CA PHE A 59 -15.18 -3.61 -16.50
C PHE A 59 -16.47 -3.63 -17.32
N VAL A 60 -16.66 -4.67 -18.13
CA VAL A 60 -17.86 -4.85 -18.97
C VAL A 60 -19.11 -5.10 -18.14
N PHE A 61 -19.00 -5.83 -17.02
CA PHE A 61 -20.09 -5.97 -16.06
C PHE A 61 -20.48 -4.64 -15.42
N CYS A 62 -19.50 -3.79 -15.10
CA CYS A 62 -19.76 -2.47 -14.52
C CYS A 62 -20.41 -1.49 -15.51
N THR A 63 -20.39 -1.75 -16.82
CA THR A 63 -21.09 -0.96 -17.83
C THR A 63 -22.49 -1.51 -18.15
N ASP A 64 -23.03 -2.43 -17.36
CA ASP A 64 -24.30 -3.14 -17.63
C ASP A 64 -24.33 -3.81 -19.02
N ASN A 65 -23.16 -4.23 -19.53
CA ASN A 65 -22.96 -4.70 -20.92
C ASN A 65 -23.41 -3.69 -22.00
N GLN A 66 -23.63 -2.42 -21.65
CA GLN A 66 -23.94 -1.38 -22.61
C GLN A 66 -22.66 -0.65 -23.02
N PRO A 67 -22.37 -0.54 -24.33
CA PRO A 67 -21.26 0.27 -24.80
C PRO A 67 -21.52 1.75 -24.52
N THR A 68 -20.47 2.57 -24.64
CA THR A 68 -20.60 4.00 -24.40
C THR A 68 -21.51 4.63 -25.46
N SER A 69 -22.69 5.11 -25.07
CA SER A 69 -23.58 5.84 -25.97
C SER A 69 -22.96 7.18 -26.40
N LEU A 70 -23.06 7.52 -27.68
CA LEU A 70 -22.67 8.82 -28.25
C LEU A 70 -23.92 9.71 -28.37
N PRO A 71 -23.88 11.00 -27.98
CA PRO A 71 -22.72 11.75 -27.48
C PRO A 71 -22.37 11.37 -26.05
N SER A 72 -21.13 10.94 -25.86
CA SER A 72 -20.66 10.41 -24.58
C SER A 72 -20.36 11.57 -23.65
N CYS A 73 -21.11 11.68 -22.56
CA CYS A 73 -20.69 12.54 -21.46
C CYS A 73 -19.33 12.01 -20.96
N HIS A 74 -18.33 12.87 -20.82
CA HIS A 74 -16.98 12.52 -20.34
C HIS A 74 -16.95 11.92 -18.92
N SER A 75 -18.12 11.67 -18.31
CA SER A 75 -18.33 11.02 -17.02
C SER A 75 -18.69 9.52 -17.12
N GLY A 76 -18.77 8.94 -18.32
CA GLY A 76 -19.08 7.51 -18.50
C GLY A 76 -18.02 6.59 -17.88
N LEU A 77 -18.45 5.40 -17.42
CA LEU A 77 -17.59 4.45 -16.70
C LEU A 77 -16.28 4.10 -17.46
N PRO A 78 -16.25 3.93 -18.79
CA PRO A 78 -15.00 3.69 -19.51
C PRO A 78 -13.96 4.80 -19.32
N TRP A 79 -14.39 6.07 -19.27
CA TRP A 79 -13.49 7.21 -19.01
C TRP A 79 -12.91 7.17 -17.60
N VAL A 80 -13.70 6.77 -16.61
CA VAL A 80 -13.24 6.60 -15.22
C VAL A 80 -12.16 5.52 -15.14
N LEU A 81 -12.35 4.39 -15.83
CA LEU A 81 -11.39 3.29 -15.86
C LEU A 81 -10.02 3.71 -16.44
N LEU A 82 -10.00 4.60 -17.43
CA LEU A 82 -8.76 5.13 -18.02
C LEU A 82 -7.95 6.04 -17.08
N GLN A 83 -8.55 6.55 -16.00
CA GLN A 83 -7.89 7.48 -15.07
C GLN A 83 -7.35 6.79 -13.80
N VAL A 84 -7.65 5.52 -13.56
CA VAL A 84 -7.25 4.81 -12.33
C VAL A 84 -5.74 4.54 -12.27
N CYS A 85 -5.20 3.80 -13.25
CA CYS A 85 -3.77 3.53 -13.37
C CYS A 85 -3.39 3.12 -14.80
N SER A 86 -2.08 3.05 -15.10
CA SER A 86 -1.58 2.66 -16.41
C SER A 86 -2.05 1.28 -16.88
N ARG A 87 -2.11 0.30 -15.97
CA ARG A 87 -2.59 -1.05 -16.28
C ARG A 87 -4.07 -1.09 -16.63
N TRP A 88 -4.91 -0.43 -15.83
CA TRP A 88 -6.36 -0.36 -16.08
C TRP A 88 -6.64 0.31 -17.42
N ARG A 89 -5.89 1.37 -17.73
CA ARG A 89 -5.95 2.04 -19.03
C ARG A 89 -5.62 1.12 -20.19
N GLN A 90 -4.53 0.35 -20.11
CA GLN A 90 -4.15 -0.61 -21.14
C GLN A 90 -5.24 -1.66 -21.37
N ILE A 91 -5.79 -2.22 -20.29
CA ILE A 91 -6.82 -3.26 -20.37
C ILE A 91 -8.14 -2.70 -20.92
N ALA A 92 -8.57 -1.52 -20.44
CA ALA A 92 -9.81 -0.89 -20.91
C ALA A 92 -9.75 -0.43 -22.37
N LEU A 93 -8.58 0.02 -22.86
CA LEU A 93 -8.39 0.35 -24.28
C LEU A 93 -8.35 -0.89 -25.17
N ALA A 94 -7.89 -2.04 -24.65
CA ALA A 94 -7.85 -3.30 -25.39
C ALA A 94 -9.22 -4.00 -25.45
N GLU A 95 -10.17 -3.65 -24.58
CA GLU A 95 -11.48 -4.29 -24.48
C GLU A 95 -12.53 -3.57 -25.33
N HIS A 96 -12.83 -4.12 -26.51
CA HIS A 96 -13.75 -3.50 -27.48
C HIS A 96 -15.20 -3.42 -26.96
N ARG A 97 -15.60 -4.26 -26.00
CA ARG A 97 -16.96 -4.26 -25.44
C ARG A 97 -17.29 -3.02 -24.59
N LEU A 98 -16.28 -2.23 -24.22
CA LEU A 98 -16.46 -0.99 -23.43
C LEU A 98 -16.79 0.24 -24.31
N TRP A 99 -16.53 0.14 -25.60
CA TRP A 99 -16.65 1.23 -26.58
C TRP A 99 -17.82 0.96 -27.51
#